data_AF-A0A1D2QJN4-F1
#
_entry.id   AF-A0A1D2QJN4-F1
#
_cell.length_a   1.000
_cell.length_b   1.000
_cell.length_c   1.000
_cell.angle_alpha   90.00
_cell.angle_beta   90.00
_cell.angle_gamma   90.00
#
_symmetry.space_group_name_H-M   'P 1'
#
loop_
_entity.id
_entity.type
_entity.pdbx_description
1 polymer ?
#
loop_
_entity_poly.entity_id
_entity_poly.type
_entity_poly.pdbx_seq_one_letter_code
_entity_poly.pdbx_strand_id
1 'polypeptide(L)'
;MDFVGYLRPRVRLVSRFGGVGFALGGTGVLLVVAAGETVSFASRKVFAVTALAFGFAILGWSGSVFAGSAVENVQKYLDSNTGWTEADSRKAMTVIGSLGAGGMVGVTVMTLVLRAAY
;
A
#
# COMPACT_ATOMS: atom_id res chain seq x y z
N MET A 1 25.81 12.75 8.66
CA MET A 1 24.70 11.80 8.36
C MET A 1 24.50 11.83 6.86
N ASP A 2 24.91 10.79 6.14
CA ASP A 2 24.75 10.75 4.68
C ASP A 2 23.27 10.57 4.34
N PHE A 3 22.65 11.64 3.85
CA PHE A 3 21.24 11.69 3.44
C PHE A 3 20.87 10.51 2.52
N VAL A 4 21.79 10.15 1.62
CA VAL A 4 21.64 9.03 0.69
C VAL A 4 21.62 7.66 1.41
N GLY A 5 22.45 7.48 2.44
CA GLY A 5 22.47 6.26 3.25
C GLY A 5 21.17 6.08 4.07
N TYR A 6 20.59 7.19 4.53
CA TYR A 6 19.30 7.18 5.25
C TYR A 6 18.09 6.91 4.34
N LEU A 7 18.08 7.43 3.11
CA LEU A 7 16.95 7.27 2.20
C LEU A 7 16.92 5.91 1.49
N ARG A 8 18.08 5.34 1.17
CA ARG A 8 18.18 4.11 0.37
C ARG A 8 17.32 2.96 0.89
N PRO A 9 17.29 2.62 2.20
CA PRO A 9 16.44 1.53 2.71
C PRO A 9 14.95 1.81 2.57
N ARG A 10 14.52 3.07 2.77
CA ARG A 10 13.12 3.48 2.67
C ARG A 10 12.62 3.45 1.24
N VAL A 11 13.41 4.01 0.32
CA VAL A 11 13.13 3.97 -1.11
C VAL A 11 13.09 2.52 -1.60
N ARG A 12 14.01 1.66 -1.14
CA ARG A 12 13.99 0.22 -1.50
C ARG A 12 12.73 -0.49 -1.01
N LEU A 13 12.26 -0.17 0.20
CA LEU A 13 11.01 -0.73 0.73
C LEU A 13 9.82 -0.29 -0.12
N VAL A 14 9.67 1.01 -0.34
CA VAL A 14 8.55 1.59 -1.07
C VAL A 14 8.54 1.12 -2.53
N SER A 15 9.69 1.11 -3.20
CA SER A 15 9.79 0.62 -4.58
C SER A 15 9.49 -0.88 -4.70
N ARG A 16 10.00 -1.72 -3.79
CA ARG A 16 9.73 -3.17 -3.81
C ARG A 16 8.24 -3.45 -3.67
N PHE A 17 7.61 -2.92 -2.62
CA PHE A 17 6.19 -3.18 -2.37
C PHE A 17 5.29 -2.41 -3.32
N GLY A 18 5.70 -1.23 -3.78
CA GLY A 18 5.07 -0.51 -4.88
C GLY A 18 5.08 -1.31 -6.18
N GLY A 19 6.19 -1.95 -6.53
CA GLY A 19 6.27 -2.84 -7.70
C GLY A 19 5.35 -4.06 -7.58
N VAL A 20 5.26 -4.67 -6.39
CA VAL A 20 4.30 -5.76 -6.14
C VAL A 20 2.87 -5.24 -6.29
N GLY A 21 2.55 -4.08 -5.71
CA GLY A 21 1.26 -3.43 -5.84
C GLY A 21 0.90 -3.19 -7.30
N PHE A 22 1.83 -2.64 -8.08
CA PHE A 22 1.69 -2.41 -9.52
C PHE A 22 1.34 -3.69 -10.27
N ALA A 23 2.08 -4.77 -10.05
CA ALA A 23 1.82 -6.05 -10.67
C ALA A 23 0.43 -6.59 -10.29
N LEU A 24 0.05 -6.51 -9.01
CA LEU A 24 -1.26 -6.96 -8.54
C LEU A 24 -2.42 -6.12 -9.11
N GLY A 25 -2.28 -4.80 -9.16
CA GLY A 25 -3.28 -3.90 -9.73
C GLY A 25 -3.50 -4.17 -11.22
N GLY A 26 -2.42 -4.26 -12.00
CA GLY A 26 -2.50 -4.58 -13.43
C GLY A 26 -3.08 -5.96 -13.70
N THR A 27 -2.60 -6.98 -12.98
CA THR A 27 -3.11 -8.36 -13.09
C THR A 27 -4.58 -8.44 -12.68
N GLY A 28 -4.99 -7.71 -11.64
CA GLY A 28 -6.37 -7.65 -11.20
C GLY A 28 -7.31 -7.13 -12.29
N VAL A 29 -6.92 -6.08 -13.01
CA VAL A 29 -7.68 -5.58 -14.17
C VAL A 29 -7.78 -6.65 -15.25
N LEU A 30 -6.65 -7.27 -15.61
CA LEU A 30 -6.61 -8.33 -16.63
C LEU A 30 -7.53 -9.50 -16.29
N LEU A 31 -7.51 -9.98 -15.05
CA LEU A 31 -8.33 -11.10 -14.61
C LEU A 31 -9.82 -10.79 -14.67
N VAL A 32 -10.22 -9.58 -14.24
CA VAL A 32 -11.63 -9.17 -14.28
C VAL A 32 -12.11 -9.01 -15.73
N VAL A 33 -11.28 -8.46 -16.61
CA VAL A 33 -11.60 -8.38 -18.05
C VAL A 33 -11.65 -9.79 -18.69
N ALA A 34 -10.71 -10.68 -18.35
CA ALA A 34 -10.71 -12.06 -18.82
C ALA A 34 -11.94 -12.85 -18.35
N ALA A 35 -12.57 -12.45 -17.24
CA ALA A 35 -13.84 -13.00 -16.76
C ALA A 35 -15.07 -12.48 -17.53
N GLY A 36 -14.88 -11.63 -18.55
CA GLY A 36 -15.94 -11.13 -19.43
C GLY A 36 -16.44 -9.72 -19.10
N GLU A 37 -15.86 -9.06 -18.10
CA GLU A 37 -16.26 -7.70 -17.73
C GLU A 37 -15.63 -6.63 -18.63
N THR A 38 -16.28 -5.47 -18.68
CA THR A 38 -15.74 -4.33 -19.43
C THR A 38 -14.48 -3.76 -18.77
N VAL A 39 -13.56 -3.21 -19.58
CA VAL A 39 -12.34 -2.52 -19.08
C VAL A 39 -12.69 -1.38 -18.12
N SER A 40 -13.79 -0.67 -18.37
CA SER A 40 -14.28 0.42 -17.50
C SER A 40 -14.69 -0.10 -16.11
N PHE A 41 -15.44 -1.20 -16.07
CA PHE A 41 -15.85 -1.82 -14.82
C PHE A 41 -14.64 -2.36 -14.03
N ALA A 42 -13.78 -3.12 -14.70
CA ALA A 42 -12.57 -3.71 -14.11
C ALA A 42 -11.66 -2.64 -13.51
N SER A 43 -11.31 -1.61 -14.29
CA SER A 43 -10.44 -0.52 -13.84
C SER A 43 -11.03 0.21 -12.63
N ARG A 44 -12.32 0.56 -12.64
CA ARG A 44 -12.96 1.27 -11.52
C ARG A 44 -12.95 0.44 -10.23
N LYS A 45 -13.28 -0.85 -10.30
CA LYS A 45 -13.36 -1.71 -9.11
C LYS A 45 -11.98 -2.01 -8.53
N VAL A 46 -11.03 -2.42 -9.37
CA VAL A 46 -9.67 -2.74 -8.90
C VAL A 46 -8.98 -1.48 -8.38
N PHE A 47 -9.14 -0.34 -9.05
CA PHE A 47 -8.63 0.94 -8.55
C PHE A 47 -9.19 1.25 -7.16
N ALA A 48 -10.50 1.15 -6.96
CA ALA A 48 -11.14 1.43 -5.68
C ALA A 48 -10.57 0.57 -4.53
N VAL A 49 -10.32 -0.72 -4.77
CA VAL A 49 -9.72 -1.63 -3.76
C VAL A 49 -8.29 -1.19 -3.42
N THR A 50 -7.48 -0.88 -4.43
CA THR A 50 -6.09 -0.42 -4.21
C THR A 50 -6.03 0.95 -3.52
N ALA A 51 -6.93 1.87 -3.88
CA ALA A 51 -7.09 3.17 -3.26
C ALA A 51 -7.55 3.07 -1.80
N LEU A 52 -8.46 2.13 -1.50
CA LEU A 52 -8.89 1.83 -0.13
C LEU A 52 -7.71 1.37 0.73
N ALA A 53 -6.89 0.44 0.22
CA ALA A 53 -5.71 -0.03 0.93
C ALA A 53 -4.72 1.13 1.19
N PHE A 54 -4.54 2.01 0.21
CA PHE A 54 -3.70 3.20 0.36
C PHE A 54 -4.25 4.18 1.41
N GLY A 55 -5.54 4.50 1.37
CA GLY A 55 -6.20 5.36 2.35
C GLY A 55 -6.12 4.79 3.76
N PHE A 56 -6.40 3.49 3.92
CA PHE A 56 -6.25 2.79 5.19
C PHE A 56 -4.83 2.88 5.74
N ALA A 57 -3.82 2.69 4.88
CA ALA A 57 -2.42 2.82 5.28
C ALA A 57 -2.06 4.23 5.73
N ILE A 58 -2.56 5.28 5.07
CA ILE A 58 -2.32 6.68 5.50
C ILE A 58 -2.93 6.93 6.87
N LEU A 59 -4.18 6.50 7.08
CA LEU A 59 -4.86 6.65 8.36
C LEU A 59 -4.15 5.88 9.46
N GLY A 60 -3.78 4.62 9.20
CA GLY A 60 -3.04 3.78 10.14
C GLY A 60 -1.69 4.38 10.49
N TRP A 61 -0.91 4.83 9.49
CA TRP A 61 0.40 5.45 9.71
C TRP A 61 0.27 6.74 10.53
N SER A 62 -0.72 7.59 10.21
CA SER A 62 -1.00 8.81 10.94
C SER A 62 -1.42 8.51 12.39
N GLY A 63 -2.23 7.47 12.58
CA GLY A 63 -2.63 6.97 13.90
C GLY A 63 -1.44 6.48 14.73
N SER A 64 -0.51 5.75 14.11
CA SER A 64 0.73 5.34 14.78
C SER A 64 1.56 6.55 15.20
N VAL A 65 1.71 7.56 14.33
CA VAL A 65 2.43 8.80 14.68
C VAL A 65 1.74 9.57 15.80
N PHE A 66 0.41 9.62 15.81
CA PHE A 66 -0.36 10.37 16.79
C PHE A 66 -0.41 9.69 18.17
N ALA A 67 -0.64 8.38 18.21
CA ALA A 67 -0.94 7.65 19.44
C ALA A 67 0.11 6.59 19.82
N GLY A 68 1.12 6.35 18.98
CA GLY A 68 2.05 5.22 19.12
C GLY A 68 2.80 5.20 20.44
N SER A 69 3.40 6.32 20.83
CA SER A 69 4.12 6.43 22.11
C SER A 69 3.20 6.24 23.32
N ALA A 70 1.94 6.69 23.24
CA ALA A 70 0.96 6.50 24.31
C ALA A 70 0.57 5.02 24.44
N VAL A 71 0.34 4.34 23.31
CA VAL A 71 0.02 2.91 23.28
C VAL A 71 1.18 2.07 23.82
N GLU A 72 2.42 2.34 23.40
CA GLU A 72 3.60 1.65 23.95
C GLU A 72 3.75 1.87 25.46
N ASN A 73 3.47 3.08 25.95
CA ASN A 73 3.54 3.37 27.38
C ASN A 73 2.47 2.59 28.15
N VAL A 74 1.23 2.54 27.64
CA VAL A 74 0.15 1.73 28.21
C VAL A 74 0.51 0.26 28.27
N GLN A 75 1.14 -0.29 27.22
CA GLN A 75 1.59 -1.69 27.23
C GLN A 75 2.62 -1.98 28.33
N LYS A 76 3.56 -1.05 28.59
CA LYS A 76 4.53 -1.18 29.69
C LYS A 76 3.87 -1.23 31.06
N TYR A 77 2.75 -0.53 31.25
CA TYR A 77 2.02 -0.53 32.52
C TYR A 77 1.05 -1.70 32.67
N LEU A 78 0.48 -2.18 31.57
CA LEU A 78 -0.47 -3.30 31.58
C LEU A 78 0.20 -4.67 31.39
N ASP A 79 1.52 -4.70 31.26
CA ASP A 79 2.34 -5.89 30.99
C ASP A 79 1.78 -6.73 29.82
N SER A 80 1.18 -6.05 28.84
CA SER A 80 0.61 -6.70 27.67
C SER A 80 1.72 -6.95 26.66
N ASN A 81 2.22 -8.18 26.65
CA ASN A 81 3.35 -8.61 25.82
C ASN A 81 2.97 -8.78 24.34
N THR A 82 2.44 -7.72 23.71
CA THR A 82 1.95 -7.77 22.32
C THR A 82 3.08 -7.69 21.29
N GLY A 83 4.28 -7.28 21.71
CA GLY A 83 5.43 -7.05 20.83
C GLY A 83 5.23 -5.91 19.83
N TRP A 84 4.15 -5.14 19.97
CA TRP A 84 3.81 -4.06 19.05
C TRP A 84 4.63 -2.79 19.35
N THR A 85 5.19 -2.18 18.31
CA THR A 85 5.85 -0.88 18.38
C THR A 85 5.27 0.10 17.37
N GLU A 86 5.35 1.40 17.66
CA GLU A 86 5.03 2.47 16.73
C GLU A 86 5.84 2.32 15.44
N ALA A 87 7.14 2.04 15.58
CA ALA A 87 8.06 1.92 14.46
C ALA A 87 7.66 0.77 13.51
N ASP A 88 7.31 -0.39 14.07
CA ASP A 88 6.87 -1.54 13.28
C ASP A 88 5.51 -1.31 12.65
N SER A 89 4.58 -0.68 13.38
CA SER A 89 3.28 -0.29 12.85
C SER A 89 3.42 0.67 11.66
N ARG A 90 4.25 1.70 11.77
CA ARG A 90 4.54 2.64 10.67
C ARG A 90 5.18 1.95 9.48
N LYS A 91 6.08 1.00 9.72
CA LYS A 91 6.71 0.20 8.67
C LYS A 91 5.67 -0.68 7.95
N ALA A 92 4.78 -1.35 8.69
CA ALA A 92 3.71 -2.15 8.13
C ALA A 92 2.74 -1.29 7.28
N MET A 93 2.34 -0.13 7.78
CA MET A 93 1.48 0.80 7.03
C MET A 93 2.20 1.37 5.82
N THR A 94 3.51 1.62 5.87
CA THR A 94 4.30 1.99 4.69
C THR A 94 4.26 0.90 3.62
N VAL A 95 4.32 -0.38 4.02
CA VAL A 95 4.20 -1.52 3.09
C VAL A 95 2.82 -1.56 2.44
N ILE A 96 1.74 -1.49 3.23
CA ILE A 96 0.36 -1.52 2.73
C ILE A 96 0.11 -0.31 1.81
N GLY A 97 0.57 0.88 2.22
CA GLY A 97 0.45 2.10 1.43
C GLY A 97 1.21 2.00 0.11
N SER A 98 2.42 1.42 0.13
CA SER A 98 3.19 1.19 -1.10
C SER A 98 2.46 0.22 -2.04
N LEU A 99 1.89 -0.87 -1.52
CA LEU A 99 1.07 -1.80 -2.31
C LEU A 99 -0.16 -1.10 -2.93
N GLY A 100 -0.89 -0.31 -2.14
CA GLY A 100 -2.06 0.44 -2.62
C GLY A 100 -1.69 1.48 -3.69
N ALA A 101 -0.66 2.28 -3.44
CA ALA A 101 -0.17 3.28 -4.39
C ALA A 101 0.33 2.64 -5.70
N GLY A 102 1.15 1.60 -5.58
CA GLY A 102 1.59 0.80 -6.72
C GLY A 102 0.42 0.23 -7.51
N GLY A 103 -0.56 -0.34 -6.81
CA GLY A 103 -1.77 -0.91 -7.41
C GLY A 103 -2.57 0.10 -8.21
N MET A 104 -2.79 1.31 -7.69
CA MET A 104 -3.44 2.38 -8.45
C MET A 104 -2.71 2.69 -9.76
N VAL A 105 -1.38 2.80 -9.72
CA VAL A 105 -0.55 3.02 -10.93
C VAL A 105 -0.67 1.84 -11.90
N GLY A 106 -0.61 0.60 -11.39
CA GLY A 106 -0.75 -0.61 -12.19
C GLY A 106 -2.09 -0.72 -12.90
N VAL A 107 -3.18 -0.37 -12.21
CA VAL A 107 -4.53 -0.30 -12.78
C VAL A 107 -4.57 0.74 -13.89
N THR A 108 -4.05 1.96 -13.65
CA THR A 108 -4.03 3.03 -14.65
C THR A 108 -3.27 2.61 -15.90
N VAL A 109 -2.05 2.08 -15.75
CA VAL A 109 -1.22 1.62 -16.88
C VAL A 109 -1.92 0.50 -17.64
N MET A 110 -2.45 -0.51 -16.95
CA MET A 110 -3.14 -1.62 -17.62
C MET A 110 -4.40 -1.17 -18.36
N THR A 111 -5.13 -0.21 -17.80
CA THR A 111 -6.31 0.38 -18.46
C THR A 111 -5.92 1.06 -19.76
N LEU A 112 -4.80 1.78 -19.79
CA LEU A 112 -4.28 2.41 -21.01
C LEU A 112 -3.85 1.37 -22.04
N VAL A 113 -3.13 0.32 -21.60
CA VAL A 113 -2.70 -0.78 -22.48
C VAL A 113 -3.90 -1.48 -23.12
N LEU A 114 -4.91 -1.84 -22.34
CA LEU A 114 -6.11 -2.49 -22.85
C LEU A 114 -6.89 -1.58 -23.80
N ARG A 115 -7.01 -0.28 -23.49
CA ARG A 115 -7.68 0.68 -24.38
C ARG A 115 -6.93 0.92 -25.70
N ALA A 116 -5.61 0.77 -25.72
CA ALA A 116 -4.82 0.89 -26.95
C ALA A 116 -4.86 -0.37 -27.83
N ALA A 117 -5.33 -1.49 -27.28
CA ALA A 117 -5.46 -2.77 -28.00
C ALA A 117 -6.82 -2.95 -28.71
N TYR A 118 -7.76 -2.04 -28.49
CA TYR A 118 -9.07 -1.95 -29.15
C TYR A 118 -9.20 -0.62 -29.90
#